data_AF-A0A7I4F9F5-F1
#
_entry.id   AF-A0A7I4F9F5-F1
#
_cell.length_a   1.000
_cell.length_b   1.000
_cell.length_c   1.000
_cell.angle_alpha   90.00
_cell.angle_beta   90.00
_cell.angle_gamma   90.00
#
_symmetry.space_group_name_H-M   'P 1'
#
loop_
_entity.id
_entity.type
_entity.pdbx_description
1 polymer ?
#
loop_
_entity_poly.entity_id
_entity_poly.type
_entity_poly.pdbx_seq_one_letter_code
_entity_poly.pdbx_strand_id
1 'polypeptide(L)'
;MQFAVRGHLCSPYCSAKTVEVLIASWFHSSFWNERTLPRSAVDTQLGSYFIKPTIVADMGLDAGLIVQKTQRKLRLLGLHGFRTSGDILQRQLSKWDPSLHDLIDVDCIDAPLPSVGKSDVEGIFEGPYYEWFRFNKDFTEFYYMDEMFSYITDYMKLHGPYDGLIGFSQGAIISGCIAGLQEKGLALQDVPPIRLVVLVAPAQLRAPHLKIVYEEPTIKCPTLAFLGDKDWLRSAGLDALKSFANCTIINHRHGHTVPRLDEAETATAARFLKSQLAAIDAMPQDQVKDSYLTFTAVHNIVDSKVHINPRNEDIYATP
;
A
#
# COMPACT_ATOMS: atom_id res chain seq x y z
N MET A 1 14.60 66.61 -15.20
CA MET A 1 14.46 66.90 -13.76
C MET A 1 13.52 65.84 -13.19
N GLN A 2 14.03 64.76 -12.59
CA GLN A 2 14.55 64.62 -11.21
C GLN A 2 13.45 64.42 -10.14
N PHE A 3 13.45 63.19 -9.57
CA PHE A 3 13.24 62.80 -8.15
C PHE A 3 11.88 63.08 -7.47
N ALA A 4 11.35 62.32 -6.49
CA ALA A 4 11.76 61.10 -5.78
C ALA A 4 10.61 60.60 -4.86
N VAL A 5 10.52 59.26 -4.69
CA VAL A 5 10.48 58.41 -3.46
C VAL A 5 9.55 58.73 -2.26
N ARG A 6 8.73 57.73 -1.88
CA ARG A 6 8.52 57.06 -0.54
C ARG A 6 7.18 56.28 -0.60
N GLY A 7 6.91 55.08 -0.08
CA GLY A 7 7.56 54.14 0.85
C GLY A 7 6.48 53.48 1.76
N HIS A 8 6.60 52.16 2.05
CA HIS A 8 5.85 51.27 3.00
C HIS A 8 4.76 50.37 2.36
N LEU A 9 4.80 49.02 2.32
CA LEU A 9 5.07 47.88 3.24
C LEU A 9 3.87 47.40 4.12
N CYS A 10 3.47 46.13 3.86
CA CYS A 10 2.78 45.11 4.69
C CYS A 10 1.32 45.40 5.16
N SER A 11 0.37 44.46 5.27
CA SER A 11 0.35 42.98 5.41
C SER A 11 -1.10 42.45 5.14
N PRO A 12 -1.35 41.12 5.05
CA PRO A 12 -2.52 40.50 4.44
C PRO A 12 -3.59 40.01 5.44
N TYR A 13 -4.86 39.98 5.00
CA TYR A 13 -5.92 39.14 5.56
C TYR A 13 -6.87 38.77 4.42
N CYS A 14 -6.87 37.51 4.00
CA CYS A 14 -8.01 36.95 3.27
C CYS A 14 -8.24 35.52 3.76
N SER A 15 -9.34 35.37 4.50
CA SER A 15 -9.75 34.21 5.27
C SER A 15 -10.25 33.05 4.40
N ALA A 16 -9.89 31.84 4.78
CA ALA A 16 -10.28 30.55 4.22
C ALA A 16 -11.78 30.25 4.37
N LYS A 17 -12.62 30.64 3.39
CA LYS A 17 -14.05 30.26 3.35
C LYS A 17 -14.63 29.94 1.96
N THR A 18 -13.84 29.51 0.98
CA THR A 18 -14.36 29.27 -0.39
C THR A 18 -14.03 27.90 -1.00
N VAL A 19 -13.76 26.86 -0.20
CA VAL A 19 -13.39 25.53 -0.74
C VAL A 19 -14.44 24.42 -0.46
N GLU A 20 -15.57 24.72 0.19
CA GLU A 20 -16.56 23.69 0.55
C GLU A 20 -17.69 23.42 -0.48
N VAL A 21 -17.70 24.04 -1.66
CA VAL A 21 -18.84 23.90 -2.60
C VAL A 21 -18.51 23.21 -3.93
N LEU A 22 -17.26 22.82 -4.18
CA LEU A 22 -16.86 22.27 -5.50
C LEU A 22 -16.56 20.76 -5.55
N ILE A 23 -16.63 20.03 -4.44
CA ILE A 23 -16.35 18.58 -4.40
C ILE A 23 -17.62 17.73 -4.67
N ALA A 24 -18.82 18.26 -4.37
CA ALA A 24 -20.07 17.49 -4.47
C ALA A 24 -20.61 17.34 -5.92
N SER A 25 -20.26 18.24 -6.85
CA SER A 25 -20.85 18.26 -8.20
C SER A 25 -20.14 17.39 -9.25
N TRP A 26 -18.97 16.79 -8.95
CA TRP A 26 -18.19 16.08 -9.97
C TRP A 26 -18.44 14.57 -10.04
N PHE A 27 -18.96 13.95 -8.98
CA PHE A 27 -19.27 12.51 -8.97
C PHE A 27 -20.54 12.13 -9.74
N HIS A 28 -21.40 13.10 -10.09
CA HIS A 28 -22.73 12.83 -10.66
C HIS A 28 -22.77 12.52 -12.17
N SER A 29 -21.69 12.72 -12.95
CA SER A 29 -21.79 12.63 -14.43
C SER A 29 -21.19 11.37 -15.09
N SER A 30 -20.62 10.42 -14.34
CA SER A 30 -19.91 9.27 -14.94
C SER A 30 -20.55 7.89 -14.74
N PHE A 31 -21.78 7.81 -14.22
CA PHE A 31 -22.44 6.53 -13.94
C PHE A 31 -23.93 6.54 -14.33
N TRP A 32 -24.23 6.49 -15.64
CA TRP A 32 -25.55 6.09 -16.12
C TRP A 32 -25.44 5.42 -17.49
N ASN A 33 -25.28 4.10 -17.50
CA ASN A 33 -25.97 3.21 -18.43
C ASN A 33 -25.70 1.78 -17.99
N GLU A 34 -26.69 1.11 -17.39
CA GLU A 34 -27.11 -0.22 -17.83
C GLU A 34 -28.31 -0.74 -17.03
N ARG A 35 -29.11 -1.52 -17.74
CA ARG A 35 -30.49 -1.87 -17.43
C ARG A 35 -30.55 -3.06 -16.47
N THR A 36 -31.56 -3.01 -15.62
CA THR A 36 -31.98 -4.05 -14.67
C THR A 36 -32.56 -5.29 -15.37
N LEU A 37 -32.21 -6.49 -14.88
CA LEU A 37 -33.06 -7.70 -14.96
C LEU A 37 -32.85 -8.60 -13.71
N PRO A 38 -33.85 -9.42 -13.32
CA PRO A 38 -34.05 -9.85 -11.93
C PRO A 38 -33.48 -11.24 -11.57
N ARG A 39 -33.38 -11.46 -10.25
CA ARG A 39 -33.03 -12.71 -9.57
C ARG A 39 -34.12 -13.78 -9.67
N SER A 40 -33.72 -15.04 -9.81
CA SER A 40 -34.45 -16.20 -9.29
C SER A 40 -33.47 -17.29 -8.82
N ALA A 41 -33.68 -17.76 -7.59
CA ALA A 41 -33.02 -18.90 -6.95
C ALA A 41 -33.53 -20.24 -7.51
N VAL A 42 -32.74 -21.32 -7.45
CA VAL A 42 -33.08 -22.66 -6.90
C VAL A 42 -31.79 -23.45 -6.60
N ASP A 43 -31.76 -24.09 -5.42
CA ASP A 43 -30.87 -25.15 -4.92
C ASP A 43 -30.60 -26.32 -5.89
N THR A 44 -29.51 -27.07 -5.70
CA THR A 44 -29.49 -28.47 -5.17
C THR A 44 -28.09 -29.11 -5.27
N GLN A 45 -27.76 -29.90 -4.25
CA GLN A 45 -26.56 -30.71 -3.93
C GLN A 45 -25.99 -31.62 -5.05
N LEU A 46 -24.71 -32.00 -4.84
CA LEU A 46 -24.04 -33.33 -4.99
C LEU A 46 -22.61 -33.08 -5.53
N GLY A 47 -21.51 -33.65 -5.06
CA GLY A 47 -21.20 -34.71 -4.10
C GLY A 47 -19.66 -34.84 -4.10
N SER A 48 -19.07 -35.04 -2.93
CA SER A 48 -17.63 -35.19 -2.73
C SER A 48 -17.12 -36.53 -3.26
N TYR A 49 -16.09 -36.52 -4.12
CA TYR A 49 -15.31 -37.72 -4.44
C TYR A 49 -13.85 -37.53 -4.01
N PHE A 50 -13.53 -38.09 -2.86
CA PHE A 50 -12.17 -38.41 -2.43
C PHE A 50 -11.71 -39.67 -3.17
N ILE A 51 -10.63 -39.58 -3.96
CA ILE A 51 -9.95 -40.76 -4.49
C ILE A 51 -8.67 -40.97 -3.67
N LYS A 52 -8.60 -42.07 -2.92
CA LYS A 52 -7.36 -42.62 -2.37
C LYS A 52 -6.58 -43.31 -3.50
N PRO A 53 -5.27 -43.08 -3.70
CA PRO A 53 -4.49 -43.94 -4.56
C PRO A 53 -3.98 -45.15 -3.76
N THR A 54 -4.48 -46.34 -4.09
CA THR A 54 -3.82 -47.60 -3.78
C THR A 54 -3.40 -48.25 -5.09
N ILE A 55 -2.08 -48.30 -5.27
CA ILE A 55 -1.26 -49.27 -6.01
C ILE A 55 -1.95 -49.94 -7.22
N VAL A 56 -1.58 -49.50 -8.42
CA VAL A 56 -1.53 -50.37 -9.61
C VAL A 56 -0.14 -50.22 -10.20
N ALA A 57 0.70 -51.21 -9.92
CA ALA A 57 1.89 -51.47 -10.71
C ALA A 57 1.49 -52.26 -11.96
N ASP A 58 2.27 -52.07 -13.01
CA ASP A 58 2.33 -52.88 -14.22
C ASP A 58 1.33 -52.53 -15.34
N MET A 59 1.72 -51.55 -16.15
CA MET A 59 1.62 -51.53 -17.63
C MET A 59 2.24 -50.22 -18.12
N GLY A 60 3.41 -50.32 -18.76
CA GLY A 60 4.24 -49.20 -19.20
C GLY A 60 3.57 -48.30 -20.24
N LEU A 61 2.95 -47.22 -19.77
CA LEU A 61 2.61 -46.04 -20.55
C LEU A 61 3.09 -44.82 -19.76
N ASP A 62 4.13 -44.16 -20.27
CA ASP A 62 4.55 -42.82 -19.85
C ASP A 62 3.41 -41.85 -20.16
N ALA A 63 2.43 -41.78 -19.26
CA ALA A 63 1.55 -40.63 -19.16
C ALA A 63 2.40 -39.52 -18.54
N GLY A 64 3.12 -38.80 -19.39
CA GLY A 64 3.72 -37.53 -19.06
C GLY A 64 2.63 -36.60 -18.56
N LEU A 65 2.37 -36.62 -17.26
CA LEU A 65 1.59 -35.62 -16.57
C LEU A 65 2.38 -34.33 -16.80
N ILE A 66 1.96 -33.52 -17.76
CA ILE A 66 2.40 -32.13 -17.85
C ILE A 66 1.88 -31.50 -16.56
N VAL A 67 2.70 -31.55 -15.52
CA VAL A 67 2.55 -30.64 -14.39
C VAL A 67 2.79 -29.28 -15.02
N GLN A 68 1.72 -28.61 -15.45
CA GLN A 68 1.78 -27.19 -15.72
C GLN A 68 2.22 -26.56 -14.41
N LYS A 69 3.52 -26.28 -14.31
CA LYS A 69 4.08 -25.54 -13.19
C LYS A 69 3.39 -24.20 -13.25
N THR A 70 2.37 -24.00 -12.41
CA THR A 70 1.67 -22.73 -12.29
C THR A 70 2.75 -21.69 -12.06
N GLN A 71 2.87 -20.73 -12.98
CA GLN A 71 3.83 -19.64 -12.85
C GLN A 71 3.60 -19.00 -11.48
N ARG A 72 4.67 -18.92 -10.68
CA ARG A 72 4.63 -18.29 -9.37
C ARG A 72 4.21 -16.82 -9.56
N LYS A 73 3.39 -16.31 -8.65
CA LYS A 73 3.07 -14.89 -8.53
C LYS A 73 3.91 -14.25 -7.43
N LEU A 74 4.21 -12.96 -7.57
CA LEU A 74 4.73 -12.15 -6.48
C LEU A 74 3.66 -12.04 -5.40
N ARG A 75 3.98 -12.47 -4.18
CA ARG A 75 3.03 -12.37 -3.06
C ARG A 75 3.22 -11.06 -2.32
N LEU A 76 2.24 -10.17 -2.36
CA LEU A 76 2.31 -8.83 -1.81
C LEU A 76 1.33 -8.66 -0.64
N LEU A 77 1.78 -8.04 0.45
CA LEU A 77 0.88 -7.61 1.51
C LEU A 77 0.27 -6.24 1.12
N GLY A 78 -1.05 -6.17 1.09
CA GLY A 78 -1.83 -5.00 0.69
C GLY A 78 -2.24 -4.12 1.87
N LEU A 79 -1.78 -2.87 1.89
CA LEU A 79 -2.07 -1.88 2.94
C LEU A 79 -2.98 -0.76 2.39
N HIS A 80 -4.19 -0.65 2.95
CA HIS A 80 -5.21 0.27 2.44
C HIS A 80 -4.98 1.74 2.85
N GLY A 81 -5.76 2.66 2.26
CA GLY A 81 -5.68 4.09 2.54
C GLY A 81 -6.35 4.52 3.84
N PHE A 82 -6.18 5.79 4.22
CA PHE A 82 -6.79 6.34 5.43
C PHE A 82 -8.32 6.19 5.40
N ARG A 83 -8.89 5.62 6.45
CA ARG A 83 -10.34 5.38 6.59
C ARG A 83 -10.94 4.58 5.43
N THR A 84 -10.23 3.56 4.97
CA THR A 84 -10.79 2.53 4.07
C THR A 84 -10.62 1.15 4.71
N SER A 85 -10.63 0.08 3.93
CA SER A 85 -10.42 -1.29 4.40
C SER A 85 -9.60 -2.10 3.39
N GLY A 86 -9.12 -3.27 3.80
CA GLY A 86 -8.47 -4.23 2.92
C GLY A 86 -9.37 -4.64 1.76
N ASP A 87 -10.65 -4.89 2.03
CA ASP A 87 -11.67 -5.18 1.01
C ASP A 87 -11.81 -4.07 -0.03
N ILE A 88 -11.76 -2.81 0.40
CA ILE A 88 -11.84 -1.66 -0.51
C ILE A 88 -10.60 -1.59 -1.39
N LEU A 89 -9.41 -1.78 -0.83
CA LEU A 89 -8.17 -1.84 -1.61
C LEU A 89 -8.23 -2.99 -2.61
N GLN A 90 -8.70 -4.17 -2.21
CA GLN A 90 -8.85 -5.33 -3.09
C GLN A 90 -9.77 -5.01 -4.28
N ARG A 91 -10.93 -4.37 -4.04
CA ARG A 91 -11.87 -3.93 -5.10
C ARG A 91 -11.31 -2.81 -5.99
N GLN A 92 -10.41 -2.00 -5.46
CA GLN A 92 -9.73 -0.98 -6.24
C GLN A 92 -8.69 -1.61 -7.17
N LEU A 93 -7.87 -2.53 -6.65
CA LEU A 93 -6.86 -3.27 -7.40
C LEU A 93 -7.49 -4.23 -8.43
N SER A 94 -8.67 -4.79 -8.17
CA SER A 94 -9.37 -5.68 -9.11
C SER A 94 -9.79 -5.01 -10.43
N LYS A 95 -9.61 -3.69 -10.54
CA LYS A 95 -9.86 -2.92 -11.77
C LYS A 95 -8.62 -2.83 -12.65
N TRP A 96 -7.49 -3.35 -12.20
CA TRP A 96 -6.29 -3.48 -13.02
C TRP A 96 -6.48 -4.55 -14.08
N ASP A 97 -5.63 -4.49 -15.12
CA ASP A 97 -5.70 -5.44 -16.21
C ASP A 97 -5.44 -6.87 -15.69
N PRO A 98 -6.20 -7.89 -16.15
CA PRO A 98 -5.99 -9.29 -15.78
C PRO A 98 -4.54 -9.78 -15.91
N SER A 99 -3.77 -9.26 -16.87
CA SER A 99 -2.37 -9.64 -17.04
C SER A 99 -1.48 -9.24 -15.86
N LEU A 100 -1.87 -8.23 -15.06
CA LEU A 100 -1.18 -7.89 -13.82
C LEU A 100 -1.57 -8.87 -12.70
N HIS A 101 -2.83 -9.30 -12.65
CA HIS A 101 -3.30 -10.31 -11.70
C HIS A 101 -2.66 -11.69 -11.92
N ASP A 102 -2.15 -11.96 -13.12
CA ASP A 102 -1.33 -13.15 -13.39
C ASP A 102 0.09 -13.08 -12.81
N LEU A 103 0.55 -11.89 -12.42
CA LEU A 103 1.89 -11.64 -11.89
C LEU A 103 1.92 -11.44 -10.38
N ILE A 104 0.82 -10.99 -9.77
CA ILE A 104 0.74 -10.67 -8.35
C ILE A 104 -0.40 -11.41 -7.67
N ASP A 105 -0.16 -11.81 -6.42
CA ASP A 105 -1.17 -12.24 -5.47
C ASP A 105 -1.13 -11.27 -4.29
N VAL A 106 -2.25 -10.60 -4.00
CA VAL A 106 -2.29 -9.51 -3.02
C VAL A 106 -3.19 -9.90 -1.86
N ASP A 107 -2.61 -9.96 -0.67
CA ASP A 107 -3.33 -10.18 0.58
C ASP A 107 -3.65 -8.82 1.22
N CYS A 108 -4.84 -8.29 0.98
CA CYS A 108 -5.25 -6.99 1.51
C CYS A 108 -5.82 -7.15 2.93
N ILE A 109 -5.18 -6.51 3.92
CA ILE A 109 -5.57 -6.62 5.33
C ILE A 109 -6.18 -5.31 5.86
N ASP A 110 -7.04 -5.44 6.86
CA ASP A 110 -7.56 -4.31 7.63
C ASP A 110 -6.53 -3.82 8.64
N ALA A 111 -6.44 -2.49 8.77
CA ALA A 111 -5.64 -1.83 9.79
C ALA A 111 -6.22 -2.05 11.21
N PRO A 112 -5.39 -1.98 12.27
CA PRO A 112 -5.81 -2.37 13.62
C PRO A 112 -6.73 -1.36 14.32
N LEU A 113 -6.83 -0.12 13.82
CA LEU A 113 -7.63 0.93 14.45
C LEU A 113 -8.93 1.14 13.66
N PRO A 114 -10.12 0.93 14.26
CA PRO A 114 -11.35 1.40 13.66
C PRO A 114 -11.32 2.92 13.43
N SER A 115 -11.84 3.35 12.28
CA SER A 115 -11.99 4.77 11.95
C SER A 115 -12.89 5.45 12.98
N VAL A 116 -12.45 6.61 13.49
CA VAL A 116 -13.25 7.42 14.43
C VAL A 116 -13.98 8.56 13.72
N GLY A 117 -13.63 8.85 12.47
CA GLY A 117 -14.26 9.91 11.70
C GLY A 117 -14.84 9.42 10.39
N LYS A 118 -15.43 10.37 9.66
CA LYS A 118 -16.02 10.14 8.35
C LYS A 118 -14.98 9.63 7.36
N SER A 119 -15.35 8.65 6.55
CA SER A 119 -14.58 8.24 5.39
C SER A 119 -15.02 8.98 4.13
N ASP A 120 -14.07 9.40 3.31
CA ASP A 120 -14.33 10.04 2.01
C ASP A 120 -14.91 9.06 0.98
N VAL A 121 -14.88 7.76 1.27
CA VAL A 121 -15.45 6.73 0.39
C VAL A 121 -16.84 6.25 0.84
N GLU A 122 -17.40 6.85 1.89
CA GLU A 122 -18.79 6.62 2.31
C GLU A 122 -19.77 6.91 1.17
N GLY A 123 -20.75 6.01 1.01
CA GLY A 123 -21.73 6.07 -0.09
C GLY A 123 -21.24 5.47 -1.41
N ILE A 124 -19.94 5.17 -1.53
CA ILE A 124 -19.37 4.40 -2.66
C ILE A 124 -19.01 2.99 -2.21
N PHE A 125 -18.38 2.87 -1.04
CA PHE A 125 -18.05 1.60 -0.41
C PHE A 125 -18.66 1.54 0.98
N GLU A 126 -19.25 0.41 1.34
CA GLU A 126 -19.73 0.17 2.70
C GLU A 126 -18.55 -0.04 3.65
N GLY A 127 -18.71 0.38 4.90
CA GLY A 127 -17.74 0.12 5.97
C GLY A 127 -17.80 -1.33 6.48
N PRO A 128 -17.05 -1.68 7.54
CA PRO A 128 -16.27 -0.78 8.40
C PRO A 128 -15.03 -0.17 7.73
N TYR A 129 -14.51 0.90 8.32
CA TYR A 129 -13.29 1.58 7.87
C TYR A 129 -12.25 1.61 9.00
N TYR A 130 -10.98 1.67 8.63
CA TYR A 130 -9.85 1.56 9.54
C TYR A 130 -8.75 2.58 9.24
N GLU A 131 -7.86 2.76 10.19
CA GLU A 131 -6.71 3.66 10.15
C GLU A 131 -5.47 2.88 10.61
N TRP A 132 -4.35 3.03 9.91
CA TRP A 132 -3.09 2.40 10.33
C TRP A 132 -2.47 3.12 11.52
N PHE A 133 -2.50 4.45 11.47
CA PHE A 133 -2.03 5.34 12.52
C PHE A 133 -2.90 6.60 12.49
N ARG A 134 -2.84 7.40 13.55
CA ARG A 134 -3.45 8.74 13.60
C ARG A 134 -2.40 9.82 13.52
N PHE A 135 -2.79 11.02 13.15
CA PHE A 135 -1.88 12.14 13.00
C PHE A 135 -2.52 13.46 13.41
N ASN A 136 -1.70 14.43 13.79
CA ASN A 136 -2.15 15.80 14.02
C ASN A 136 -2.43 16.53 12.69
N LYS A 137 -3.13 17.68 12.75
CA LYS A 137 -3.51 18.46 11.55
C LYS A 137 -2.33 18.85 10.65
N ASP A 138 -1.15 19.02 11.25
CA ASP A 138 0.06 19.43 10.54
C ASP A 138 0.85 18.25 9.93
N PHE A 139 0.42 17.01 10.17
CA PHE A 139 1.10 15.78 9.73
C PHE A 139 2.57 15.71 10.18
N THR A 140 2.85 16.17 11.39
CA THR A 140 4.17 16.18 12.03
C THR A 140 4.26 15.22 13.22
N GLU A 141 3.11 14.86 13.81
CA GLU A 141 2.98 13.89 14.88
C GLU A 141 2.12 12.72 14.41
N PHE A 142 2.55 11.51 14.78
CA PHE A 142 1.89 10.26 14.42
C PHE A 142 1.70 9.42 15.69
N TYR A 143 0.49 8.90 15.87
CA TYR A 143 0.08 8.14 17.04
C TYR A 143 -0.24 6.71 16.64
N TYR A 144 -0.04 5.76 17.56
CA TYR A 144 -0.24 4.32 17.36
C TYR A 144 0.74 3.66 16.37
N MET A 145 1.92 4.25 16.19
CA MET A 145 2.93 3.74 15.25
C MET A 145 3.48 2.37 15.69
N ASP A 146 3.73 2.18 16.99
CA ASP A 146 4.30 0.94 17.52
C ASP A 146 3.31 -0.23 17.40
N GLU A 147 2.03 0.02 17.68
CA GLU A 147 0.94 -0.94 17.51
C GLU A 147 0.77 -1.32 16.04
N MET A 148 0.85 -0.34 15.15
CA MET A 148 0.79 -0.55 13.70
C MET A 148 1.95 -1.42 13.19
N PHE A 149 3.19 -1.09 13.54
CA PHE A 149 4.35 -1.87 13.12
C PHE A 149 4.33 -3.28 13.71
N SER A 150 3.96 -3.44 14.99
CA SER A 150 3.84 -4.75 15.63
C SER A 150 2.78 -5.62 14.94
N TYR A 151 1.61 -5.05 14.68
CA TYR A 151 0.52 -5.75 13.99
C TYR A 151 0.92 -6.24 12.60
N ILE A 152 1.54 -5.38 11.77
CA ILE A 152 2.01 -5.77 10.43
C ILE A 152 3.09 -6.86 10.54
N THR A 153 4.04 -6.69 11.45
CA THR A 153 5.14 -7.65 11.65
C THR A 153 4.62 -9.02 12.04
N ASP A 154 3.71 -9.09 13.02
CA ASP A 154 3.12 -10.35 13.47
C ASP A 154 2.25 -11.01 12.40
N TYR A 155 1.50 -10.20 11.63
CA TYR A 155 0.77 -10.72 10.48
C TYR A 155 1.72 -11.32 9.42
N MET A 156 2.82 -10.62 9.10
CA MET A 156 3.83 -11.12 8.15
C MET A 156 4.52 -12.40 8.64
N LYS A 157 4.76 -12.56 9.94
CA LYS A 157 5.28 -13.80 10.51
C LYS A 157 4.31 -14.96 10.35
N LEU A 158 3.03 -14.72 10.62
CA LEU A 158 2.00 -15.75 10.63
C LEU A 158 1.58 -16.17 9.21
N HIS A 159 1.45 -15.20 8.31
CA HIS A 159 0.87 -15.41 6.99
C HIS A 159 1.91 -15.36 5.87
N GLY A 160 3.15 -14.95 6.13
CA GLY A 160 4.22 -14.88 5.14
C GLY A 160 4.65 -16.23 4.56
N PRO A 161 5.66 -16.24 3.67
CA PRO A 161 6.44 -15.08 3.23
C PRO A 161 5.65 -14.15 2.30
N TYR A 162 6.01 -12.88 2.33
CA TYR A 162 5.66 -11.89 1.30
C TYR A 162 6.93 -11.49 0.55
N ASP A 163 6.82 -11.37 -0.77
CA ASP A 163 7.88 -10.85 -1.63
C ASP A 163 8.01 -9.33 -1.46
N GLY A 164 6.88 -8.65 -1.23
CA GLY A 164 6.85 -7.20 -1.13
C GLY A 164 5.57 -6.65 -0.52
N LEU A 165 5.45 -5.32 -0.57
CA LEU A 165 4.28 -4.59 -0.10
C LEU A 165 3.61 -3.83 -1.24
N ILE A 166 2.29 -3.71 -1.21
CA ILE A 166 1.52 -2.78 -2.05
C ILE A 166 0.66 -1.91 -1.14
N GLY A 167 0.75 -0.59 -1.32
CA GLY A 167 0.03 0.36 -0.48
C GLY A 167 -0.66 1.46 -1.27
N PHE A 168 -1.79 1.93 -0.77
CA PHE A 168 -2.45 3.16 -1.24
C PHE A 168 -2.45 4.22 -0.15
N SER A 169 -2.07 5.46 -0.48
CA SER A 169 -2.14 6.62 0.42
C SER A 169 -1.44 6.35 1.76
N GLN A 170 -2.16 6.30 2.88
CA GLN A 170 -1.62 5.91 4.18
C GLN A 170 -0.86 4.57 4.13
N GLY A 171 -1.40 3.56 3.44
CA GLY A 171 -0.71 2.29 3.24
C GLY A 171 0.56 2.42 2.39
N ALA A 172 0.59 3.31 1.39
CA ALA A 172 1.79 3.58 0.60
C ALA A 172 2.89 4.27 1.43
N ILE A 173 2.50 5.21 2.29
CA ILE A 173 3.40 5.89 3.23
C ILE A 173 4.09 4.86 4.14
N ILE A 174 3.32 3.91 4.68
CA ILE A 174 3.82 2.86 5.56
C ILE A 174 4.69 1.88 4.79
N SER A 175 4.26 1.40 3.62
CA SER A 175 5.05 0.47 2.80
C SER A 175 6.43 1.03 2.47
N GLY A 176 6.51 2.31 2.10
CA GLY A 176 7.79 2.98 1.85
C GLY A 176 8.63 3.14 3.12
N CYS A 177 8.00 3.45 4.25
CA CYS A 177 8.69 3.54 5.54
C CYS A 177 9.25 2.19 6.00
N ILE A 178 8.46 1.11 5.92
CA ILE A 178 8.88 -0.25 6.27
C ILE A 178 10.09 -0.68 5.44
N ALA A 179 10.06 -0.45 4.12
CA ALA A 179 11.20 -0.77 3.26
C ALA A 179 12.48 -0.06 3.72
N GLY A 180 12.42 1.24 4.00
CA GLY A 180 13.57 2.01 4.47
C GLY A 180 14.04 1.60 5.88
N LEU A 181 13.11 1.33 6.80
CA LEU A 181 13.43 0.86 8.15
C LEU A 181 14.12 -0.51 8.11
N GLN A 182 13.63 -1.42 7.29
CA GLN A 182 14.17 -2.78 7.19
C GLN A 182 15.56 -2.79 6.55
N GLU A 183 15.77 -2.06 5.45
CA GLU A 183 17.08 -1.98 4.80
C GLU A 183 18.16 -1.33 5.69
N LYS A 184 17.76 -0.38 6.55
CA LYS A 184 18.68 0.28 7.49
C LYS A 184 18.87 -0.50 8.80
N GLY A 185 18.25 -1.68 8.95
CA GLY A 185 18.36 -2.51 10.15
C GLY A 185 17.66 -1.92 11.38
N LEU A 186 16.69 -1.02 11.19
CA LEU A 186 16.04 -0.29 12.27
C LEU A 186 14.77 -0.99 12.77
N ALA A 187 14.02 -1.69 11.92
CA ALA A 187 12.83 -2.43 12.33
C ALA A 187 12.52 -3.59 11.35
N LEU A 188 11.56 -4.45 11.71
CA LEU A 188 11.08 -5.59 10.91
C LEU A 188 12.21 -6.55 10.45
N GLN A 189 13.22 -6.78 11.30
CA GLN A 189 14.35 -7.69 11.01
C GLN A 189 14.02 -9.17 11.25
N ASP A 190 12.88 -9.44 11.88
CA ASP A 190 12.35 -10.75 12.25
C ASP A 190 11.34 -11.31 11.24
N VAL A 191 11.17 -10.63 10.11
CA VAL A 191 10.43 -11.09 8.93
C VAL A 191 11.35 -11.06 7.70
N PRO A 192 11.06 -11.86 6.65
CA PRO A 192 11.87 -11.84 5.44
C PRO A 192 12.02 -10.45 4.81
N PRO A 193 13.15 -10.18 4.13
CA PRO A 193 13.36 -8.91 3.44
C PRO A 193 12.24 -8.60 2.45
N ILE A 194 11.72 -7.37 2.49
CA ILE A 194 10.84 -6.79 1.49
C ILE A 194 11.66 -6.51 0.24
N ARG A 195 11.37 -7.24 -0.84
CA ARG A 195 12.16 -7.22 -2.09
C ARG A 195 11.63 -6.25 -3.13
N LEU A 196 10.40 -5.78 -2.96
CA LEU A 196 9.80 -4.72 -3.77
C LEU A 196 8.70 -3.99 -3.00
N VAL A 197 8.44 -2.75 -3.41
CA VAL A 197 7.24 -2.00 -2.99
C VAL A 197 6.49 -1.42 -4.17
N VAL A 198 5.16 -1.50 -4.11
CA VAL A 198 4.24 -0.85 -5.05
C VAL A 198 3.49 0.25 -4.30
N LEU A 199 3.76 1.51 -4.64
CA LEU A 199 3.34 2.67 -3.89
C LEU A 199 2.34 3.50 -4.70
N VAL A 200 1.07 3.52 -4.30
CA VAL A 200 0.04 4.35 -4.93
C VAL A 200 -0.20 5.60 -4.08
N ALA A 201 0.08 6.79 -4.63
CA ALA A 201 0.01 8.06 -3.90
C ALA A 201 0.86 8.08 -2.60
N PRO A 202 2.18 7.82 -2.67
CA PRO A 202 3.05 7.83 -1.49
C PRO A 202 3.27 9.24 -0.92
N ALA A 203 3.79 9.28 0.31
CA ALA A 203 4.43 10.43 0.95
C ALA A 203 5.39 9.94 2.04
N GLN A 204 6.14 10.86 2.68
CA GLN A 204 6.98 10.54 3.84
C GLN A 204 6.22 10.73 5.15
N LEU A 205 6.56 9.93 6.16
CA LEU A 205 6.25 10.26 7.55
C LEU A 205 7.23 11.35 8.01
N ARG A 206 6.71 12.57 8.21
CA ARG A 206 7.54 13.77 8.49
C ARG A 206 7.91 13.94 9.97
N ALA A 207 7.81 12.89 10.77
CA ALA A 207 8.22 12.92 12.16
C ALA A 207 9.75 13.09 12.24
N PRO A 208 10.29 13.98 13.10
CA PRO A 208 11.73 14.23 13.17
C PRO A 208 12.57 12.95 13.38
N HIS A 209 12.10 12.01 14.18
CA HIS A 209 12.79 10.74 14.45
C HIS A 209 12.77 9.75 13.27
N LEU A 210 11.86 9.92 12.31
CA LEU A 210 11.76 9.08 11.09
C LEU A 210 12.55 9.65 9.92
N LYS A 211 13.16 10.83 10.06
CA LYS A 211 13.98 11.45 9.01
C LYS A 211 15.11 10.52 8.53
N ILE A 212 15.69 9.75 9.46
CA ILE A 212 16.75 8.78 9.18
C ILE A 212 16.35 7.71 8.16
N VAL A 213 15.04 7.41 8.01
CA VAL A 213 14.50 6.47 7.03
C VAL A 213 14.69 6.97 5.61
N TYR A 214 14.64 8.28 5.41
CA TYR A 214 14.58 8.92 4.09
C TYR A 214 15.89 9.61 3.70
N GLU A 215 16.84 9.74 4.63
CA GLU A 215 18.20 10.25 4.41
C GLU A 215 19.13 9.18 3.82
N GLU A 216 20.31 9.60 3.34
CA GLU A 216 21.31 8.69 2.79
C GLU A 216 21.79 7.64 3.83
N PRO A 217 22.09 6.39 3.41
CA PRO A 217 21.95 5.88 2.05
C PRO A 217 20.48 5.75 1.61
N THR A 218 20.20 6.10 0.36
CA THR A 218 18.88 5.90 -0.28
C THR A 218 18.38 4.46 -0.18
N ILE A 219 17.06 4.33 -0.09
CA ILE A 219 16.33 3.06 -0.08
C ILE A 219 16.56 2.36 -1.42
N LYS A 220 17.11 1.14 -1.41
CA LYS A 220 17.49 0.37 -2.60
C LYS A 220 16.36 -0.50 -3.12
N CYS A 221 15.36 -0.76 -2.28
CA CYS A 221 14.19 -1.58 -2.56
C CYS A 221 13.54 -1.15 -3.89
N PRO A 222 13.49 -2.06 -4.88
CA PRO A 222 12.82 -1.81 -6.15
C PRO A 222 11.41 -1.28 -5.94
N THR A 223 11.13 -0.11 -6.50
CA THR A 223 9.89 0.63 -6.25
C THR A 223 9.13 0.88 -7.55
N LEU A 224 7.86 0.49 -7.59
CA LEU A 224 6.90 0.96 -8.60
C LEU A 224 5.96 1.96 -7.93
N ALA A 225 5.90 3.18 -8.44
CA ALA A 225 5.09 4.23 -7.86
C ALA A 225 4.04 4.76 -8.85
N PHE A 226 2.84 5.04 -8.35
CA PHE A 226 1.75 5.66 -9.10
C PHE A 226 1.46 7.05 -8.52
N LEU A 227 1.46 8.07 -9.38
CA LEU A 227 1.20 9.46 -9.01
C LEU A 227 0.06 10.05 -9.84
N GLY A 228 -0.94 10.61 -9.17
CA GLY A 228 -2.04 11.30 -9.83
C GLY A 228 -1.68 12.75 -10.14
N ASP A 229 -1.87 13.19 -11.38
CA ASP A 229 -1.61 14.57 -11.81
C ASP A 229 -2.46 15.60 -11.08
N LYS A 230 -3.63 15.18 -10.58
CA LYS A 230 -4.56 16.02 -9.81
C LYS A 230 -4.57 15.65 -8.33
N ASP A 231 -3.66 14.79 -7.90
CA ASP A 231 -3.57 14.37 -6.50
C ASP A 231 -2.95 15.50 -5.66
N TRP A 232 -3.60 15.86 -4.56
CA TRP A 232 -3.09 16.86 -3.62
C TRP A 232 -1.81 16.37 -2.92
N LEU A 233 -1.58 15.06 -2.83
CA LEU A 233 -0.34 14.46 -2.34
C LEU A 233 0.77 14.38 -3.38
N ARG A 234 0.53 14.73 -4.65
CA ARG A 234 1.51 14.53 -5.74
C ARG A 234 2.90 15.10 -5.43
N SER A 235 2.97 16.33 -4.92
CA SER A 235 4.25 16.96 -4.57
C SER A 235 4.96 16.20 -3.46
N ALA A 236 4.23 15.84 -2.40
CA ALA A 236 4.78 15.07 -1.28
C ALA A 236 5.24 13.67 -1.72
N GLY A 237 4.53 13.05 -2.66
CA GLY A 237 4.91 11.78 -3.25
C GLY A 237 6.18 11.88 -4.08
N LEU A 238 6.31 12.89 -4.94
CA LEU A 238 7.57 13.13 -5.66
C LEU A 238 8.75 13.35 -4.71
N ASP A 239 8.54 14.10 -3.63
CA ASP A 239 9.57 14.32 -2.63
C ASP A 239 9.94 13.01 -1.90
N ALA A 240 8.96 12.18 -1.58
CA ALA A 240 9.20 10.86 -0.98
C ALA A 240 10.04 9.95 -1.89
N LEU A 241 9.75 9.94 -3.18
CA LEU A 241 10.42 9.06 -4.14
C LEU A 241 11.89 9.45 -4.39
N LYS A 242 12.33 10.67 -4.04
CA LYS A 242 13.76 11.06 -4.07
C LYS A 242 14.61 10.22 -3.12
N SER A 243 14.02 9.65 -2.07
CA SER A 243 14.71 8.77 -1.12
C SER A 243 14.90 7.34 -1.63
N PHE A 244 14.34 6.99 -2.79
CA PHE A 244 14.43 5.66 -3.40
C PHE A 244 15.37 5.67 -4.60
N ALA A 245 16.38 4.80 -4.58
CA ALA A 245 17.38 4.73 -5.65
C ALA A 245 16.82 4.16 -6.96
N ASN A 246 15.88 3.20 -6.86
CA ASN A 246 15.37 2.43 -8.00
C ASN A 246 13.85 2.57 -8.10
N CYS A 247 13.38 3.67 -8.68
CA CYS A 247 11.96 3.97 -8.79
C CYS A 247 11.47 3.99 -10.25
N THR A 248 10.48 3.17 -10.57
CA THR A 248 9.66 3.29 -11.79
C THR A 248 8.40 4.07 -11.46
N ILE A 249 8.21 5.24 -12.08
CA ILE A 249 7.06 6.11 -11.82
C ILE A 249 6.07 6.05 -12.98
N ILE A 250 4.81 5.78 -12.67
CA ILE A 250 3.68 5.86 -13.59
C ILE A 250 2.81 7.05 -13.15
N ASN A 251 2.67 8.05 -14.03
CA ASN A 251 1.76 9.18 -13.78
C ASN A 251 0.40 8.88 -14.40
N HIS A 252 -0.69 9.21 -13.71
CA HIS A 252 -2.05 9.07 -14.21
C HIS A 252 -2.86 10.36 -14.06
N ARG A 253 -3.83 10.59 -14.96
CA ARG A 253 -4.60 11.85 -15.05
C ARG A 253 -5.59 12.16 -13.91
N HIS A 254 -5.69 11.26 -12.92
CA HIS A 254 -6.72 11.29 -11.88
C HIS A 254 -6.22 11.98 -10.60
N GLY A 255 -7.13 12.16 -9.64
CA GLY A 255 -6.81 12.67 -8.30
C GLY A 255 -6.30 11.57 -7.37
N HIS A 256 -6.61 11.71 -6.08
CA HIS A 256 -6.21 10.78 -5.03
C HIS A 256 -6.99 9.46 -5.09
N THR A 257 -6.53 8.52 -5.92
CA THR A 257 -7.20 7.22 -6.14
C THR A 257 -6.19 6.16 -6.57
N VAL A 258 -6.52 4.89 -6.34
CA VAL A 258 -5.91 3.79 -7.09
C VAL A 258 -6.31 3.93 -8.57
N PRO A 259 -5.35 4.06 -9.49
CA PRO A 259 -5.66 4.30 -10.89
C PRO A 259 -6.18 3.06 -11.58
N ARG A 260 -7.10 3.25 -12.54
CA ARG A 260 -7.28 2.29 -13.63
C ARG A 260 -6.19 2.58 -14.65
N LEU A 261 -5.45 1.55 -15.03
CA LEU A 261 -4.31 1.68 -15.92
C LEU A 261 -4.76 1.59 -17.37
N ASP A 262 -4.19 2.44 -18.23
CA ASP A 262 -4.26 2.24 -19.67
C ASP A 262 -3.26 1.16 -20.15
N GLU A 263 -3.22 0.90 -21.45
CA GLU A 263 -2.36 -0.13 -22.04
C GLU A 263 -0.86 0.14 -21.80
N ALA A 264 -0.42 1.39 -21.88
CA ALA A 264 0.98 1.76 -21.71
C ALA A 264 1.41 1.72 -20.24
N GLU A 265 0.55 2.20 -19.35
CA GLU A 265 0.72 2.12 -17.90
C GLU A 265 0.76 0.65 -17.45
N THR A 266 -0.17 -0.18 -17.95
CA THR A 266 -0.22 -1.63 -17.71
C THR A 266 1.06 -2.33 -18.19
N ALA A 267 1.51 -2.06 -19.41
CA ALA A 267 2.73 -2.64 -19.95
C ALA A 267 3.97 -2.27 -19.12
N THR A 268 4.01 -1.06 -18.58
CA THR A 268 5.11 -0.59 -17.71
C THR A 268 5.08 -1.30 -16.36
N ALA A 269 3.92 -1.39 -15.71
CA ALA A 269 3.74 -2.13 -14.46
C ALA A 269 4.09 -3.62 -14.64
N ALA A 270 3.61 -4.25 -15.71
CA ALA A 270 3.90 -5.65 -16.03
C ALA A 270 5.40 -5.89 -16.22
N ARG A 271 6.12 -4.99 -16.91
CA ARG A 271 7.57 -5.10 -17.11
C ARG A 271 8.32 -5.03 -15.78
N PHE A 272 7.93 -4.12 -14.90
CA PHE A 272 8.50 -4.02 -13.55
C PHE A 272 8.25 -5.31 -12.75
N LEU A 273 6.99 -5.77 -12.67
CA LEU A 273 6.64 -6.95 -11.89
C LEU A 273 7.32 -8.22 -12.41
N LYS A 274 7.39 -8.40 -13.74
CA LYS A 274 8.12 -9.53 -14.35
C LYS A 274 9.60 -9.49 -14.04
N SER A 275 10.23 -8.31 -14.03
CA SER A 275 11.65 -8.20 -13.70
C SER A 275 11.91 -8.53 -12.23
N GLN A 276 11.02 -8.10 -11.32
CA GLN A 276 11.14 -8.44 -9.90
C GLN A 276 10.91 -9.93 -9.65
N LEU A 277 9.89 -10.52 -10.26
CA LEU A 277 9.64 -11.96 -10.15
C LEU A 277 10.85 -12.78 -10.62
N ALA A 278 11.43 -12.44 -11.77
CA ALA A 278 12.62 -13.10 -12.28
C ALA A 278 13.84 -12.92 -11.36
N ALA A 279 14.03 -11.73 -10.81
CA ALA A 279 15.13 -11.46 -9.88
C ALA A 279 14.99 -12.27 -8.58
N ILE A 280 13.78 -12.38 -8.04
CA ILE A 280 13.49 -13.14 -6.81
C ILE A 280 13.64 -14.64 -7.05
N ASP A 281 13.15 -15.16 -8.17
CA ASP A 281 13.28 -16.59 -8.51
C ASP A 281 14.72 -17.01 -8.80
N ALA A 282 15.58 -16.07 -9.19
CA ALA A 282 17.01 -16.30 -9.38
C ALA A 282 17.82 -16.23 -8.06
N MET A 283 17.21 -15.85 -6.93
CA MET A 283 17.93 -15.76 -5.66
C MET A 283 18.35 -17.14 -5.14
N PRO A 284 19.59 -17.28 -4.62
CA PRO A 284 20.04 -18.50 -3.97
C PRO A 284 19.10 -18.95 -2.82
N GLN A 285 18.82 -20.25 -2.75
CA GLN A 285 17.78 -20.81 -1.87
C GLN A 285 18.12 -20.73 -0.37
N ASP A 286 19.39 -20.52 -0.04
CA ASP A 286 19.95 -20.19 1.28
C ASP A 286 19.61 -18.75 1.72
N GLN A 287 19.65 -17.76 0.81
CA GLN A 287 19.17 -16.40 1.11
C GLN A 287 17.64 -16.33 1.31
N VAL A 288 16.91 -17.30 0.76
CA VAL A 288 15.48 -17.48 1.04
C VAL A 288 15.31 -18.13 2.41
N LYS A 289 16.13 -19.12 2.80
CA LYS A 289 16.00 -19.89 4.06
C LYS A 289 16.46 -19.17 5.33
N ASP A 290 17.53 -18.37 5.27
CA ASP A 290 18.04 -17.64 6.45
C ASP A 290 17.03 -16.60 6.97
N SER A 291 16.06 -16.21 6.14
CA SER A 291 14.95 -15.35 6.53
C SER A 291 13.83 -16.02 7.34
N TYR A 292 13.87 -17.36 7.49
CA TYR A 292 12.88 -18.12 8.29
C TYR A 292 13.42 -18.62 9.63
N LEU A 293 14.72 -18.46 9.92
CA LEU A 293 15.38 -19.12 11.07
C LEU A 293 15.98 -18.17 12.11
N THR A 294 15.90 -16.85 11.95
CA THR A 294 16.35 -15.90 12.98
C THR A 294 15.27 -15.62 14.03
N PHE A 295 14.84 -16.67 14.73
CA PHE A 295 13.99 -16.54 15.91
C PHE A 295 14.86 -16.43 17.17
N THR A 296 15.50 -15.28 17.40
CA THR A 296 15.99 -14.93 18.75
C THR A 296 16.24 -13.44 18.91
N ALA A 297 15.38 -12.82 19.73
CA ALA A 297 15.62 -11.71 20.64
C ALA A 297 16.31 -10.43 20.12
N VAL A 298 15.53 -9.36 19.91
CA VAL A 298 15.92 -8.00 20.34
C VAL A 298 14.67 -7.15 20.66
N HIS A 299 14.25 -7.14 21.92
CA HIS A 299 13.72 -5.90 22.50
C HIS A 299 14.92 -4.95 22.56
N ASN A 300 14.93 -3.89 21.76
CA ASN A 300 15.69 -2.63 22.00
C ASN A 300 15.60 -1.70 20.78
N ILE A 301 14.39 -1.21 20.50
CA ILE A 301 14.17 0.23 20.20
C ILE A 301 12.90 0.62 20.95
N VAL A 302 12.92 0.44 22.27
CA VAL A 302 11.84 0.90 23.17
C VAL A 302 12.50 1.36 24.47
N ASP A 303 13.48 2.27 24.42
CA ASP A 303 14.01 2.82 25.68
C ASP A 303 14.72 4.19 25.60
N SER A 304 14.61 4.93 24.50
CA SER A 304 14.96 6.36 24.51
C SER A 304 13.73 7.22 24.80
N LYS A 305 13.19 7.11 26.02
CA LYS A 305 12.33 8.09 26.70
C LYS A 305 11.36 8.85 25.78
N VAL A 306 10.38 8.15 25.23
CA VAL A 306 9.18 8.82 24.70
C VAL A 306 8.19 8.89 25.84
N HIS A 307 8.12 10.04 26.51
CA HIS A 307 6.92 10.36 27.28
C HIS A 307 5.79 10.59 26.27
N ILE A 308 5.06 9.51 25.98
CA ILE A 308 3.81 9.56 25.23
C ILE A 308 2.76 10.15 26.19
N ASN A 309 2.29 11.35 25.87
CA ASN A 309 1.22 11.99 26.63
C ASN A 309 -0.06 11.14 26.54
N PRO A 310 -0.61 10.63 27.65
CA PRO A 310 -1.83 9.85 27.60
C PRO A 310 -3.04 10.78 27.39
N ARG A 311 -3.80 10.48 26.35
CA ARG A 311 -5.19 10.94 26.11
C ARG A 311 -5.40 12.46 26.07
N ASN A 312 -5.41 13.01 24.86
CA ASN A 312 -6.33 14.10 24.57
C ASN A 312 -7.48 13.55 23.74
N GLU A 313 -8.69 13.65 24.27
CA GLU A 313 -9.94 13.22 23.61
C GLU A 313 -10.35 14.17 22.46
N ASP A 314 -9.52 15.17 22.13
CA ASP A 314 -9.77 16.17 21.09
C ASP A 314 -8.93 15.96 19.80
N ILE A 315 -8.59 14.72 19.45
CA ILE A 315 -7.88 14.41 18.19
C ILE A 315 -8.92 14.15 17.09
N TYR A 316 -9.60 15.22 16.66
CA TYR A 316 -10.42 15.20 15.45
C TYR A 316 -9.91 16.25 14.47
N ALA A 317 -9.04 15.81 13.58
CA ALA A 317 -8.81 16.51 12.32
C ALA A 317 -9.80 15.95 11.28
N THR A 318 -10.88 16.67 11.02
CA THR A 318 -11.46 16.69 9.67
C THR A 318 -10.59 17.61 8.79
N PRO A 319 -10.45 17.32 7.48
CA PRO A 319 -9.59 18.07 6.55
C PRO A 319 -9.79 19.59 6.57
#